data_AF-A0A194QEV4-F1
#
_entry.id   AF-A0A194QEV4-F1
#
_cell.length_a   1.000
_cell.length_b   1.000
_cell.length_c   1.000
_cell.angle_alpha   90.00
_cell.angle_beta   90.00
_cell.angle_gamma   90.00
#
_symmetry.space_group_name_H-M   'P 1'
#
loop_
_entity.id
_entity.type
_entity.pdbx_description
1 polymer ?
#
loop_
_entity_poly.entity_id
_entity_poly.type
_entity_poly.pdbx_seq_one_letter_code
_entity_poly.pdbx_strand_id
1 'polypeptide(L)'
;MGLPDTIYNDFYNFWSEDYVITNNATGCAFICIAARLNLIVNGPNSHINLNTFFQYSRKRGADDQTAKRLLQLLRYCEGQSRDETDTCMRVVHCANCFRREIHALNWAPKVEEIP
;
A
#
# COMPACT_ATOMS: atom_id res chain seq x y z
N MET A 1 -12.83 -11.86 7.46
CA MET A 1 -11.64 -12.69 7.17
C MET A 1 -10.99 -13.02 8.51
N GLY A 2 -10.87 -14.29 8.87
CA GLY A 2 -10.07 -14.72 10.03
C GLY A 2 -8.59 -14.63 9.66
N LEU A 3 -8.06 -13.41 9.67
CA LEU A 3 -6.68 -13.12 9.30
C LEU A 3 -5.74 -13.62 10.41
N PRO A 4 -4.66 -14.35 10.08
CA PRO A 4 -3.72 -14.85 11.07
C PRO A 4 -2.96 -13.70 11.76
N ASP A 5 -2.64 -13.89 13.04
CA ASP A 5 -1.95 -12.87 13.85
C ASP A 5 -0.57 -12.49 13.27
N THR A 6 0.01 -13.34 12.43
CA THR A 6 1.26 -13.07 11.69
C THR A 6 1.20 -11.79 10.85
N ILE A 7 0.01 -11.38 10.42
CA ILE A 7 -0.19 -10.14 9.67
C ILE A 7 0.09 -8.90 10.53
N TYR A 8 -0.10 -8.97 11.85
CA TYR A 8 0.24 -7.86 12.74
C TYR A 8 1.74 -7.55 12.72
N ASN A 9 2.59 -8.58 12.62
CA ASN A 9 4.02 -8.39 12.47
C ASN A 9 4.36 -7.71 11.14
N ASP A 10 3.65 -8.05 10.06
CA ASP A 10 3.85 -7.39 8.76
C ASP A 10 3.48 -5.91 8.82
N PHE A 11 2.36 -5.56 9.46
CA PHE A 11 1.95 -4.16 9.62
C PHE A 11 2.90 -3.37 10.53
N TYR A 12 3.33 -3.97 11.65
CA TYR A 12 4.23 -3.32 12.60
C TYR A 12 5.60 -3.02 11.98
N ASN A 13 6.16 -4.00 11.27
CA ASN A 13 7.49 -3.88 10.67
C ASN A 13 7.46 -3.27 9.26
N PHE A 14 6.28 -2.92 8.72
CA PHE A 14 6.14 -2.50 7.33
C PHE A 14 7.07 -1.35 6.95
N TRP A 15 7.39 -0.42 7.85
CA TRP A 15 8.26 0.72 7.55
C TRP A 15 9.73 0.50 7.94
N SER A 16 10.12 -0.70 8.37
CA SER A 16 11.52 -1.03 8.60
C SER A 16 12.25 -1.21 7.27
N GLU A 17 13.45 -0.64 7.15
CA GLU A 17 14.19 -0.55 5.88
C GLU A 17 14.48 -1.92 5.26
N ASP A 18 14.87 -2.90 6.09
CA ASP A 18 15.21 -4.26 5.66
C ASP A 18 14.01 -5.22 5.63
N TYR A 19 12.79 -4.75 5.94
CA TYR A 19 11.63 -5.63 6.06
C TYR A 19 10.97 -5.89 4.70
N VAL A 20 10.70 -7.16 4.40
CA VAL A 20 10.02 -7.58 3.17
C VAL A 20 8.83 -8.43 3.55
N ILE A 21 7.63 -7.99 3.16
CA ILE A 21 6.43 -8.80 3.33
C ILE A 21 6.49 -9.96 2.35
N THR A 22 6.33 -11.18 2.85
CA THR A 22 6.23 -12.39 2.03
C THR A 22 4.88 -13.10 2.21
N ASN A 23 4.07 -12.64 3.17
CA ASN A 23 2.80 -13.26 3.51
C ASN A 23 1.67 -12.81 2.57
N ASN A 24 1.11 -13.77 1.82
CA ASN A 24 0.00 -13.51 0.90
C ASN A 24 -1.23 -12.91 1.61
N ALA A 25 -1.51 -13.34 2.85
CA ALA A 25 -2.68 -12.89 3.60
C ALA A 25 -2.61 -11.39 3.92
N THR A 26 -1.41 -10.81 3.99
CA THR A 26 -1.19 -9.37 4.18
C THR A 26 -1.58 -8.58 2.93
N GLY A 27 -1.33 -9.12 1.73
CA GLY A 27 -1.86 -8.56 0.48
C GLY A 27 -3.38 -8.49 0.47
N CYS A 28 -4.04 -9.58 0.87
CA CYS A 28 -5.51 -9.59 0.99
C CYS A 28 -6.02 -8.59 2.04
N ALA A 29 -5.29 -8.42 3.15
CA ALA A 29 -5.61 -7.43 4.17
C ALA A 29 -5.52 -6.00 3.61
N PHE A 30 -4.48 -5.66 2.84
CA PHE A 30 -4.37 -4.36 2.17
C PHE A 30 -5.53 -4.10 1.22
N ILE A 31 -5.94 -5.08 0.41
CA ILE A 31 -7.11 -4.97 -0.47
C ILE A 31 -8.37 -4.69 0.35
N CYS A 32 -8.58 -5.44 1.43
CA CYS A 32 -9.73 -5.26 2.32
C CYS A 32 -9.78 -3.86 2.92
N ILE A 33 -8.66 -3.35 3.42
CA ILE A 33 -8.54 -1.99 3.96
C ILE A 33 -8.82 -0.95 2.87
N ALA A 34 -8.22 -1.10 1.69
CA ALA A 34 -8.41 -0.18 0.58
C ALA A 34 -9.87 -0.15 0.11
N ALA A 35 -10.53 -1.30 0.02
CA ALA A 35 -11.95 -1.40 -0.31
C ALA A 35 -12.83 -0.72 0.76
N ARG A 36 -12.53 -0.94 2.05
CA ARG A 36 -13.27 -0.32 3.17
C ARG A 36 -13.12 1.20 3.19
N LEU A 37 -11.94 1.70 2.82
CA LEU A 37 -11.67 3.14 2.67
C LEU A 37 -12.12 3.71 1.33
N ASN A 38 -12.73 2.89 0.47
CA ASN A 38 -13.15 3.23 -0.89
C ASN A 38 -12.00 3.76 -1.76
N LEU A 39 -10.75 3.35 -1.49
CA LEU A 39 -9.54 3.76 -2.20
C LEU A 39 -9.34 3.00 -3.51
N ILE A 40 -10.08 1.91 -3.73
CA ILE A 40 -10.08 1.14 -4.96
C ILE A 40 -11.49 1.04 -5.52
N VAL A 41 -11.58 0.95 -6.85
CA VAL A 41 -12.80 0.54 -7.55
C VAL A 41 -12.77 -0.98 -7.66
N ASN A 42 -13.74 -1.68 -7.07
CA ASN A 42 -13.80 -3.14 -7.12
C ASN A 42 -14.29 -3.62 -8.50
N GLY A 43 -13.73 -4.73 -8.99
CA GLY A 43 -14.17 -5.39 -10.23
C GLY A 43 -13.02 -6.05 -11.00
N PRO A 44 -13.30 -6.52 -12.24
CA PRO A 44 -12.30 -7.17 -13.10
C PRO A 44 -11.06 -6.31 -13.38
N ASN A 45 -11.24 -4.98 -13.39
CA ASN A 45 -10.19 -3.99 -13.58
C ASN A 45 -10.00 -3.16 -12.30
N SER A 46 -9.79 -3.85 -11.17
CA SER A 46 -9.57 -3.16 -9.89
C SER A 46 -8.41 -2.18 -9.99
N HIS A 47 -8.67 -0.91 -9.64
CA HIS A 47 -7.69 0.17 -9.73
C HIS A 47 -7.94 1.21 -8.64
N ILE A 48 -6.95 2.07 -8.39
CA ILE A 48 -7.05 3.16 -7.42
C ILE A 48 -8.17 4.14 -7.82
N ASN A 49 -9.10 4.37 -6.89
CA ASN A 49 -10.11 5.41 -7.02
C ASN A 49 -9.46 6.78 -6.75
N LEU A 50 -9.25 7.55 -7.81
CA LEU A 50 -8.54 8.83 -7.75
C LEU A 50 -9.19 9.83 -6.80
N ASN A 51 -10.51 9.96 -6.86
CA ASN A 51 -11.23 10.99 -6.09
C ASN A 51 -11.09 10.74 -4.59
N THR A 52 -11.32 9.51 -4.16
CA THR A 52 -11.21 9.12 -2.74
C THR A 52 -9.76 9.08 -2.29
N PHE A 53 -8.82 8.67 -3.14
CA PHE A 53 -7.39 8.71 -2.83
C PHE A 53 -6.92 10.13 -2.51
N PHE A 54 -7.21 11.12 -3.37
CA PHE A 54 -6.82 12.51 -3.14
C PHE A 54 -7.54 13.11 -1.91
N GLN A 55 -8.82 12.78 -1.70
CA GLN A 55 -9.53 13.22 -0.48
C GLN A 55 -8.92 12.61 0.78
N TYR A 56 -8.60 11.32 0.76
CA TYR A 56 -8.01 10.61 1.88
C TYR A 56 -6.62 11.17 2.23
N SER A 57 -5.77 11.37 1.22
CA SER A 57 -4.42 11.90 1.38
C SER A 57 -4.44 13.30 1.99
N ARG A 58 -5.31 14.19 1.49
CA ARG A 58 -5.47 15.55 2.03
C ARG A 58 -5.96 15.57 3.46
N LYS A 59 -6.91 14.71 3.82
CA LYS A 59 -7.39 14.57 5.21
C LYS A 59 -6.29 14.09 6.17
N ARG A 60 -5.21 13.49 5.66
CA ARG A 60 -4.04 13.02 6.42
C ARG A 60 -2.85 13.98 6.35
N GLY A 61 -3.05 15.20 5.83
CA GLY A 61 -2.04 16.25 5.84
C GLY A 61 -1.15 16.31 4.59
N ALA A 62 -1.38 15.47 3.58
CA ALA A 62 -0.66 15.60 2.31
C ALA A 62 -1.22 16.77 1.49
N ASP A 63 -0.33 17.64 1.02
CA ASP A 63 -0.69 18.63 0.00
C ASP A 63 -0.93 17.97 -1.37
N ASP A 64 -1.44 18.76 -2.34
CA ASP A 64 -1.78 18.24 -3.67
C ASP A 64 -0.56 17.68 -4.42
N GLN A 65 0.64 18.24 -4.19
CA GLN A 65 1.87 17.81 -4.84
C GLN A 65 2.33 16.45 -4.29
N THR A 66 2.32 16.31 -2.97
CA THR A 66 2.64 15.08 -2.25
C THR A 66 1.65 13.99 -2.61
N ALA A 67 0.34 14.27 -2.58
CA ALA A 67 -0.68 13.31 -2.97
C ALA A 67 -0.51 12.83 -4.43
N LYS A 68 -0.21 13.74 -5.36
CA LYS A 68 0.11 13.37 -6.76
C LYS A 68 1.35 12.48 -6.83
N ARG A 69 2.39 12.77 -6.05
CA ARG A 69 3.61 11.96 -6.01
C ARG A 69 3.35 10.55 -5.49
N LEU A 70 2.59 10.41 -4.40
CA LEU A 70 2.20 9.12 -3.85
C LEU A 70 1.43 8.27 -4.88
N LEU A 71 0.50 8.89 -5.60
CA LEU A 71 -0.26 8.22 -6.66
C LEU A 71 0.65 7.73 -7.80
N GLN A 72 1.64 8.54 -8.21
CA GLN A 72 2.59 8.15 -9.25
C GLN A 72 3.42 6.93 -8.85
N LEU A 73 3.90 6.90 -7.60
CA LEU A 73 4.66 5.77 -7.05
C LEU A 73 3.81 4.50 -7.00
N LEU A 74 2.56 4.60 -6.52
CA LEU A 74 1.65 3.46 -6.50
C LEU A 74 1.41 2.90 -7.90
N ARG A 75 1.13 3.75 -8.89
CA ARG A 75 0.95 3.32 -10.29
C ARG A 75 2.20 2.70 -10.89
N TYR A 76 3.37 3.24 -10.55
CA TYR A 76 4.65 2.65 -10.95
C TYR A 76 4.80 1.24 -10.39
N CYS A 77 4.54 1.04 -9.10
CA CYS A 77 4.64 -0.26 -8.43
C CYS A 77 3.55 -1.26 -8.85
N GLU A 78 2.34 -0.80 -9.16
CA GLU A 78 1.33 -1.62 -9.83
C GLU A 78 1.85 -2.12 -11.18
N GLY A 79 2.56 -1.27 -11.92
CA GLY A 79 3.25 -1.61 -13.17
C GLY A 79 4.31 -2.70 -13.02
N GLN A 80 5.12 -2.63 -11.96
CA GLN A 80 6.17 -3.62 -11.67
C GLN A 80 5.60 -4.98 -11.21
N SER A 81 4.34 -5.02 -10.78
CA SER A 81 3.73 -6.22 -10.21
C SER A 81 2.76 -6.91 -11.17
N ARG A 82 2.66 -6.47 -12.43
CA ARG A 82 1.63 -6.93 -13.39
C ARG A 82 1.70 -8.40 -13.75
N ASP A 83 2.89 -8.98 -13.70
CA ASP A 83 3.11 -10.38 -14.06
C ASP A 83 2.68 -11.35 -12.95
N GLU A 84 2.39 -10.83 -11.74
CA GLU A 84 1.86 -11.64 -10.64
C GLU A 84 0.36 -11.92 -10.82
N THR A 85 0.03 -13.21 -10.86
CA THR A 85 -1.33 -13.71 -11.14
C THR A 85 -2.17 -13.81 -9.88
N ASP A 86 -1.55 -14.13 -8.73
CA ASP A 86 -2.24 -14.11 -7.45
C ASP A 86 -2.50 -12.65 -7.05
N THR A 87 -3.78 -12.31 -6.86
CA THR A 87 -4.19 -10.93 -6.63
C THR A 87 -3.64 -10.36 -5.34
N CYS A 88 -3.52 -11.17 -4.30
CA CYS A 88 -3.04 -10.73 -3.00
C CYS A 88 -1.50 -10.64 -3.01
N MET A 89 -0.79 -11.58 -3.63
CA MET A 89 0.66 -11.49 -3.83
C MET A 89 1.05 -10.32 -4.72
N ARG A 90 0.25 -10.00 -5.74
CA ARG A 90 0.47 -8.81 -6.56
C ARG A 90 0.44 -7.54 -5.72
N VAL A 91 -0.45 -7.47 -4.73
CA VAL A 91 -0.50 -6.33 -3.80
C VAL A 91 0.68 -6.35 -2.83
N VAL A 92 1.16 -7.52 -2.39
CA VAL A 92 2.40 -7.64 -1.61
C VAL A 92 3.59 -7.08 -2.39
N HIS A 93 3.76 -7.48 -3.66
CA HIS A 93 4.83 -6.96 -4.52
C HIS A 93 4.72 -5.45 -4.73
N CYS A 94 3.50 -4.95 -4.98
CA CYS A 94 3.24 -3.53 -5.11
C CYS A 94 3.57 -2.77 -3.81
N ALA A 95 3.19 -3.30 -2.65
CA ALA A 95 3.46 -2.70 -1.34
C ALA A 95 4.95 -2.67 -1.00
N ASN A 96 5.69 -3.75 -1.25
CA ASN A 96 7.14 -3.80 -1.06
C ASN A 96 7.87 -2.81 -1.99
N CYS A 97 7.44 -2.72 -3.25
CA CYS A 97 7.95 -1.71 -4.18
C CYS A 97 7.68 -0.30 -3.64
N PHE A 98 6.44 -0.01 -3.24
CA PHE A 98 6.04 1.31 -2.77
C PHE A 98 6.85 1.72 -1.53
N ARG A 99 7.00 0.79 -0.57
CA ARG A 99 7.83 0.98 0.62
C ARG A 99 9.25 1.39 0.25
N ARG A 100 9.90 0.64 -0.66
CA ARG A 100 11.27 0.94 -1.13
C ARG A 100 11.39 2.33 -1.72
N GLU A 101 10.44 2.72 -2.58
CA GLU A 101 10.45 4.06 -3.20
C GLU A 101 10.22 5.17 -2.16
N ILE A 102 9.41 4.94 -1.13
CA ILE A 102 9.18 5.88 -0.04
C ILE A 102 10.43 6.04 0.84
N HIS A 103 11.16 4.95 1.12
CA HIS A 103 12.48 5.05 1.78
C HIS A 103 13.48 5.83 0.94
N ALA A 104 13.55 5.60 -0.38
CA ALA A 104 14.45 6.33 -1.27
C ALA A 104 14.18 7.85 -1.30
N LEU A 105 12.95 8.27 -0.97
CA LEU A 105 12.56 9.68 -0.83
C LEU A 105 12.77 10.23 0.59
N ASN A 106 13.24 9.43 1.55
CA ASN A 106 13.27 9.74 2.98
C ASN A 106 11.89 10.13 3.54
N TRP A 107 10.82 9.51 3.03
CA TRP A 107 9.44 9.76 3.44
C TRP A 107 8.85 8.65 4.31
N ALA A 108 9.62 7.59 4.58
CA ALA A 108 9.19 6.53 5.47
C ALA A 108 9.13 7.08 6.91
N PRO A 109 8.03 6.84 7.65
CA PRO A 109 7.94 7.22 9.05
C PRO A 109 8.91 6.37 9.88
N LYS A 110 9.37 6.92 11.01
CA LYS A 110 10.10 6.11 11.98
C LYS A 110 9.12 5.18 12.69
N VAL A 111 9.55 3.96 13.03
CA VAL A 111 8.72 2.98 13.73
C VAL A 111 8.16 3.54 15.05
N GLU A 112 8.95 4.37 15.73
CA GLU A 112 8.57 5.07 16.97
C GLU A 112 7.43 6.09 16.80
N GLU A 113 7.15 6.52 15.57
CA GLU A 113 6.10 7.49 15.23
C GLU A 113 4.79 6.80 14.77
N ILE A 114 4.78 5.46 14.72
CA ILE A 114 3.60 4.67 14.33
C ILE A 114 2.75 4.43 15.60
N PRO A 115 1.49 4.91 15.63
CA PRO A 115 0.61 4.83 16.80
C PRO A 115 0.05 3.42 17.09
#